data_AF-A0A1V5SK92-F1
#
_entry.id   AF-A0A1V5SK92-F1
#
_cell.length_a   1.000
_cell.length_b   1.000
_cell.length_c   1.000
_cell.angle_alpha   90.00
_cell.angle_beta   90.00
_cell.angle_gamma   90.00
#
_symmetry.space_group_name_H-M   'P 1'
#
loop_
_entity.id
_entity.type
_entity.pdbx_description
1 polymer ?
#
loop_
_entity_poly.entity_id
_entity_poly.type
_entity_poly.pdbx_seq_one_letter_code
_entity_poly.pdbx_strand_id
1 'polypeptide(L)'
;MNKKAMILIVGFVVVLLLSSNISFAEEEIVYDQIISNVVVSDETDYIISTNTIVSGIIEGNVIVNSGVYLKLDGIINGDLTLEPGSNFIFNGIVVQEVIDNGASTYENNGIIQHFVEELVTGE
;
A
#
# COMPACT_ATOMS: atom_id res chain seq x y z
N MET A 1 15.26 32.28 -42.70
CA MET A 1 15.57 31.59 -41.43
C MET A 1 17.05 31.25 -41.39
N ASN A 2 17.77 31.59 -40.32
CA ASN A 2 19.23 31.40 -40.24
C ASN A 2 19.55 29.91 -39.97
N LYS A 3 20.55 29.33 -40.65
CA LYS A 3 20.96 27.91 -40.48
C LYS A 3 21.15 27.51 -39.01
N LYS A 4 21.69 28.43 -38.19
CA LYS A 4 21.89 28.23 -36.75
C LYS A 4 20.57 28.05 -35.98
N ALA A 5 19.55 28.84 -36.32
CA ALA A 5 18.23 28.74 -35.69
C ALA A 5 17.52 27.43 -36.07
N MET A 6 17.69 26.98 -37.32
CA MET A 6 17.12 25.72 -37.79
C MET A 6 17.72 24.51 -37.07
N ILE A 7 19.03 24.49 -36.87
CA ILE A 7 19.72 23.41 -36.12
C ILE A 7 19.25 23.35 -34.67
N LEU A 8 19.08 24.51 -34.03
CA LEU A 8 18.64 24.59 -32.64
C LEU A 8 17.20 24.08 -32.46
N ILE A 9 16.30 24.42 -33.38
CA ILE A 9 14.92 23.92 -33.39
C ILE A 9 14.90 22.41 -33.60
N VAL A 10 15.65 21.90 -34.57
CA VAL A 10 15.70 20.45 -34.85
C VAL A 10 16.27 19.69 -33.65
N GLY A 11 17.34 20.18 -33.03
CA GLY A 11 17.91 19.57 -31.83
C GLY A 11 16.92 19.53 -30.66
N PHE A 12 16.18 20.62 -30.44
CA PHE A 12 15.16 20.68 -29.38
C PHE A 12 14.00 19.72 -29.63
N VAL A 13 13.54 19.60 -30.88
CA VAL A 13 12.50 18.64 -31.27
C VAL A 13 12.96 17.20 -31.06
N VAL A 14 14.22 16.88 -31.39
CA VAL A 14 14.79 15.55 -31.17
C VAL A 14 14.85 15.21 -29.68
N VAL A 15 15.27 16.14 -28.82
CA VAL A 15 15.29 15.93 -27.37
C VAL A 15 13.89 15.74 -26.80
N LEU A 16 12.90 16.52 -27.25
CA LEU A 16 11.50 16.36 -26.85
C LEU A 16 10.91 15.01 -27.26
N LEU A 17 11.22 14.56 -28.48
CA LEU A 17 10.79 13.25 -28.98
C LEU A 17 11.46 12.12 -28.18
N LEU A 18 12.74 12.26 -27.83
CA LEU A 18 13.45 11.31 -26.98
C LEU A 18 12.89 11.30 -25.55
N SER A 19 12.55 12.44 -24.97
CA SER A 19 11.97 12.52 -23.62
C SER A 19 10.52 12.03 -23.56
N SER A 20 9.78 12.05 -24.66
CA SER A 20 8.40 11.55 -24.71
C SER A 20 8.28 10.02 -24.57
N ASN A 21 9.38 9.28 -24.66
CA ASN A 21 9.43 7.82 -24.49
C ASN A 21 9.89 7.38 -23.09
N ILE A 22 10.00 8.31 -22.13
CA ILE A 22 10.26 7.95 -20.74
C ILE A 22 8.96 7.39 -20.17
N SER A 23 8.77 6.07 -20.28
CA SER A 23 7.77 5.35 -19.50
C SER A 23 8.34 5.19 -18.09
N PHE A 24 7.70 5.81 -17.11
CA PHE A 24 7.90 5.44 -15.71
C PHE A 24 7.40 4.00 -15.58
N ALA A 25 8.28 3.07 -15.24
CA ALA A 25 7.85 1.74 -14.86
C ALA A 25 7.13 1.88 -13.53
N GLU A 26 5.83 1.61 -13.49
CA GLU A 26 5.11 1.45 -12.23
C GLU A 26 5.73 0.25 -11.50
N GLU A 27 6.08 0.43 -10.23
CA GLU A 27 6.64 -0.63 -9.41
C GLU A 27 5.51 -1.64 -9.13
N GLU A 28 5.58 -2.80 -9.78
CA GLU A 28 4.60 -3.88 -9.58
C GLU A 28 4.85 -4.51 -8.20
N ILE A 29 3.88 -4.37 -7.29
CA ILE A 29 3.94 -4.99 -5.96
C ILE A 29 3.78 -6.51 -6.15
N VAL A 30 4.82 -7.27 -5.82
CA VAL A 30 4.75 -8.73 -5.76
C VAL A 30 4.28 -9.16 -4.37
N TYR A 31 3.19 -9.91 -4.33
CA TYR A 31 2.64 -10.49 -3.10
C TYR A 31 3.15 -11.92 -2.91
N ASP A 32 3.73 -12.19 -1.75
CA ASP A 32 4.30 -13.49 -1.37
C ASP A 32 3.23 -14.46 -0.85
N GLN A 33 2.15 -13.92 -0.29
CA GLN A 33 1.11 -14.70 0.39
C GLN A 33 -0.30 -14.25 -0.02
N ILE A 34 -1.22 -15.22 -0.11
CA ILE A 34 -2.66 -14.98 -0.25
C ILE A 34 -3.42 -15.77 0.82
N ILE A 35 -4.14 -15.06 1.67
CA ILE A 35 -5.07 -15.62 2.65
C ILE A 35 -6.47 -15.56 2.04
N SER A 36 -7.00 -16.72 1.62
CA SER A 36 -8.30 -16.84 0.95
C SER A 36 -9.34 -17.64 1.75
N ASN A 37 -8.92 -18.24 2.85
CA ASN A 37 -9.74 -19.02 3.75
C ASN A 37 -9.99 -18.26 5.06
N VAL A 38 -10.60 -18.94 6.04
CA VAL A 38 -10.71 -18.45 7.40
C VAL A 38 -9.44 -18.81 8.17
N VAL A 39 -8.77 -17.82 8.73
CA VAL A 39 -7.67 -17.98 9.67
C VAL A 39 -8.18 -17.57 11.04
N VAL A 40 -8.03 -18.43 12.04
CA VAL A 40 -8.40 -18.13 13.43
C VAL A 40 -7.12 -17.98 14.23
N SER A 41 -6.94 -16.81 14.83
CA SER A 41 -5.79 -16.51 15.69
C SER A 41 -6.21 -16.72 17.13
N ASP A 42 -5.98 -17.93 17.65
CA ASP A 42 -6.69 -18.41 18.84
C ASP A 42 -6.29 -17.73 20.16
N GLU A 43 -5.11 -17.12 20.30
CA GLU A 43 -4.71 -16.36 21.52
C GLU A 43 -3.65 -15.25 21.33
N THR A 44 -3.11 -15.08 20.12
CA THR A 44 -2.07 -14.07 19.82
C THR A 44 -2.45 -13.29 18.56
N ASP A 45 -1.94 -12.08 18.39
CA ASP A 45 -2.16 -11.32 17.16
C ASP A 45 -1.57 -12.05 15.94
N TYR A 46 -2.27 -12.00 14.81
CA TYR A 46 -1.79 -12.55 13.55
C TYR A 46 -0.80 -11.59 12.89
N ILE A 47 0.46 -12.02 12.79
CA ILE A 47 1.55 -11.16 12.29
C ILE A 47 1.74 -11.36 10.78
N ILE A 48 1.57 -10.28 10.01
CA ILE A 48 1.84 -10.22 8.58
C ILE A 48 3.23 -9.61 8.37
N SER A 49 4.20 -10.46 8.05
CA SER A 49 5.62 -10.09 7.89
C SER A 49 6.13 -10.10 6.45
N THR A 50 5.28 -10.49 5.49
CA THR A 50 5.57 -10.53 4.04
C THR A 50 4.41 -9.90 3.27
N ASN A 51 4.65 -9.48 2.02
CA ASN A 51 3.62 -8.85 1.20
C ASN A 51 2.43 -9.80 1.03
N THR A 52 1.25 -9.40 1.48
CA THR A 52 0.11 -10.32 1.64
C THR A 52 -1.18 -9.74 1.07
N ILE A 53 -1.97 -10.60 0.41
CA ILE A 53 -3.36 -10.31 0.07
C ILE A 53 -4.27 -11.09 1.02
N VAL A 54 -5.16 -10.40 1.70
CA VAL A 54 -6.23 -11.01 2.49
C VAL A 54 -7.53 -10.87 1.71
N SER A 55 -8.01 -11.98 1.16
CA SER A 55 -9.29 -12.11 0.44
C SER A 55 -10.32 -12.95 1.21
N GLY A 56 -9.88 -13.67 2.24
CA GLY A 56 -10.72 -14.45 3.15
C GLY A 56 -11.11 -13.70 4.42
N ILE A 57 -11.19 -14.43 5.54
CA ILE A 57 -11.54 -13.86 6.85
C ILE A 57 -10.41 -14.17 7.84
N ILE A 58 -9.97 -13.17 8.58
CA ILE A 58 -9.12 -13.36 9.75
C ILE A 58 -9.97 -13.10 10.99
N GLU A 59 -10.08 -14.10 11.86
CA GLU A 59 -10.73 -14.00 13.17
C GLU A 59 -9.64 -13.72 14.21
N GLY A 60 -9.67 -12.51 14.79
CA GLY A 60 -8.64 -12.03 15.71
C GLY A 60 -7.89 -10.79 15.19
N ASN A 61 -7.03 -10.26 16.05
CA ASN A 61 -6.26 -9.06 15.77
C ASN A 61 -5.14 -9.34 14.76
N VAL A 62 -4.79 -8.33 13.97
CA VAL A 62 -3.76 -8.40 12.92
C VAL A 62 -2.73 -7.30 13.13
N ILE A 63 -1.46 -7.64 13.03
CA ILE A 63 -0.35 -6.66 13.01
C ILE A 63 0.37 -6.78 11.67
N VAL A 64 0.55 -5.65 11.00
CA VAL A 64 1.30 -5.55 9.73
C VAL A 64 2.64 -4.92 10.01
N ASN A 65 3.72 -5.65 9.73
CA ASN A 65 5.06 -5.17 10.02
C ASN A 65 5.49 -4.00 9.13
N SER A 66 6.44 -3.20 9.63
CA SER A 66 7.09 -2.13 8.86
C SER A 66 7.59 -2.61 7.48
N GLY A 67 7.34 -1.81 6.44
CA GLY A 67 7.80 -2.08 5.07
C GLY A 67 7.00 -3.15 4.31
N VAL A 68 6.01 -3.78 4.94
CA VAL A 68 5.18 -4.80 4.31
C VAL A 68 4.00 -4.16 3.57
N TYR A 69 3.68 -4.69 2.38
CA TYR A 69 2.46 -4.36 1.65
C TYR A 69 1.33 -5.33 2.00
N LEU A 70 0.28 -4.83 2.62
CA LEU A 70 -0.97 -5.55 2.82
C LEU A 70 -2.06 -5.02 1.88
N LYS A 71 -2.69 -5.94 1.15
CA LYS A 71 -3.94 -5.67 0.43
C LYS A 71 -5.09 -6.40 1.12
N LEU A 72 -6.02 -5.67 1.70
CA LEU A 72 -7.22 -6.24 2.31
C LEU A 72 -8.40 -6.11 1.34
N ASP A 73 -8.80 -7.21 0.73
CA ASP A 73 -10.05 -7.35 -0.04
C ASP A 73 -11.13 -8.15 0.75
N GLY A 74 -10.73 -8.80 1.86
CA GLY A 74 -11.56 -9.65 2.71
C GLY A 74 -12.02 -8.98 4.01
N ILE A 75 -12.11 -9.75 5.08
CA ILE A 75 -12.58 -9.29 6.40
C ILE A 75 -11.55 -9.58 7.48
N ILE A 76 -11.31 -8.60 8.34
CA ILE A 76 -10.63 -8.78 9.63
C ILE A 76 -11.66 -8.57 10.73
N ASN A 77 -11.98 -9.64 11.46
CA ASN A 77 -12.86 -9.62 12.62
C ASN A 77 -12.03 -9.46 13.90
N GLY A 78 -11.43 -8.28 14.05
CA GLY A 78 -10.51 -7.92 15.12
C GLY A 78 -9.91 -6.54 14.84
N ASP A 79 -8.95 -6.15 15.66
CA ASP A 79 -8.20 -4.91 15.45
C ASP A 79 -7.12 -5.11 14.38
N LEU A 80 -6.85 -4.07 13.60
CA LEU A 80 -5.76 -4.03 12.63
C LEU A 80 -4.76 -2.95 13.03
N THR A 81 -3.55 -3.37 13.39
CA THR A 81 -2.45 -2.47 13.72
C THR A 81 -1.47 -2.39 12.55
N LEU A 82 -1.26 -1.18 12.05
CA LEU A 82 -0.28 -0.88 11.02
C LEU A 82 0.99 -0.32 11.68
N GLU A 83 2.11 -1.03 11.58
CA GLU A 83 3.39 -0.52 12.06
C GLU A 83 3.90 0.62 11.18
N PRO A 84 4.78 1.50 11.72
CA PRO A 84 5.36 2.61 10.96
C PRO A 84 6.01 2.13 9.66
N GLY A 85 5.71 2.78 8.53
CA GLY A 85 6.29 2.43 7.24
C GLY A 85 5.68 1.21 6.54
N SER A 86 4.65 0.58 7.11
CA SER A 86 3.82 -0.39 6.37
C SER A 86 3.07 0.30 5.22
N ASN A 87 2.63 -0.49 4.24
CA ASN A 87 1.90 -0.02 3.07
C ASN A 87 0.58 -0.77 2.96
N PHE A 88 -0.52 -0.04 2.75
CA PHE A 88 -1.83 -0.64 2.88
C PHE A 88 -2.82 -0.19 1.81
N ILE A 89 -3.41 -1.18 1.13
CA ILE A 89 -4.54 -1.00 0.22
C ILE A 89 -5.75 -1.69 0.84
N PHE A 90 -6.79 -0.91 1.12
CA PHE A 90 -7.95 -1.35 1.87
C PHE A 90 -9.21 -1.28 1.03
N ASN A 91 -9.73 -2.43 0.62
CA ASN A 91 -11.00 -2.59 -0.09
C ASN A 91 -12.01 -3.44 0.71
N GLY A 92 -11.58 -4.03 1.81
CA GLY A 92 -12.33 -4.97 2.63
C GLY A 92 -13.00 -4.33 3.84
N ILE A 93 -13.16 -5.13 4.90
CA ILE A 93 -13.83 -4.74 6.14
C ILE A 93 -12.92 -5.01 7.34
N VAL A 94 -12.77 -4.01 8.22
CA VAL A 94 -12.26 -4.21 9.58
C VAL A 94 -13.41 -3.95 10.53
N VAL A 95 -13.74 -4.98 11.32
CA VAL A 95 -14.94 -4.97 12.17
C VAL A 95 -14.74 -4.09 13.40
N GLN A 96 -13.52 -4.01 13.94
CA GLN A 96 -13.22 -3.27 15.16
C GLN A 96 -12.43 -2.00 14.84
N GLU A 97 -11.19 -1.92 15.32
CA GLU A 97 -10.34 -0.73 15.18
C GLU A 97 -9.25 -0.92 14.15
N VAL A 98 -8.94 0.14 13.39
CA VAL A 98 -7.67 0.25 12.67
C VAL A 98 -6.80 1.27 13.40
N ILE A 99 -5.63 0.81 13.84
CA ILE A 99 -4.62 1.58 14.57
C ILE A 99 -3.47 1.85 13.60
N ASP A 100 -3.40 3.07 13.08
CA ASP A 100 -2.31 3.49 12.20
C ASP A 100 -1.21 4.21 12.98
N ASN A 101 -0.05 3.58 13.10
CA ASN A 101 1.13 4.13 13.78
C ASN A 101 2.10 4.86 12.81
N GLY A 102 1.68 5.13 11.57
CA GLY A 102 2.48 5.85 10.58
C GLY A 102 2.77 5.03 9.32
N ALA A 103 1.75 4.41 8.73
CA ALA A 103 1.82 3.78 7.43
C ALA A 103 2.33 4.77 6.36
N SER A 104 3.19 4.30 5.45
CA SER A 104 3.72 5.14 4.36
C SER A 104 2.70 5.38 3.26
N THR A 105 1.84 4.39 3.02
CA THR A 105 0.74 4.51 2.08
C THR A 105 -0.53 3.93 2.69
N TYR A 106 -1.61 4.69 2.55
CA TYR A 106 -2.93 4.32 3.03
C TYR A 106 -3.95 4.68 1.96
N GLU A 107 -4.47 3.66 1.28
CA GLU A 107 -5.61 3.81 0.38
C GLU A 107 -6.81 3.08 0.97
N ASN A 108 -7.89 3.80 1.25
CA ASN A 108 -9.10 3.25 1.84
C ASN A 108 -10.33 3.43 0.93
N ASN A 109 -10.78 2.30 0.40
CA ASN A 109 -12.01 2.10 -0.36
C ASN A 109 -12.98 1.13 0.35
N GLY A 110 -12.67 0.72 1.58
CA GLY A 110 -13.38 -0.31 2.33
C GLY A 110 -14.29 0.25 3.43
N ILE A 111 -14.67 -0.61 4.38
CA ILE A 111 -15.47 -0.23 5.55
C ILE A 111 -14.64 -0.43 6.82
N ILE A 112 -14.51 0.63 7.61
CA ILE A 112 -13.89 0.61 8.94
C ILE A 112 -14.93 1.04 9.96
N GLN A 113 -15.11 0.25 11.02
CA GLN A 113 -16.03 0.61 12.10
C GLN A 113 -15.45 1.72 12.98
N HIS A 114 -14.18 1.61 13.38
CA HIS A 114 -13.47 2.61 14.16
C HIS A 114 -12.05 2.82 13.61
N PHE A 115 -11.64 4.07 13.39
CA PHE A 115 -10.31 4.40 12.86
C PHE A 115 -9.59 5.34 13.83
N VAL A 116 -8.40 4.94 14.28
CA VAL A 116 -7.52 5.73 15.14
C VAL A 116 -6.18 5.92 14.45
N GLU A 117 -5.81 7.20 14.30
CA GLU A 117 -4.51 7.62 13.79
C GLU A 117 -3.66 8.09 14.97
N GLU A 118 -2.61 7.34 15.30
CA GLU A 118 -1.65 7.75 16.33
C GLU A 118 -0.53 8.54 15.65
N LEU A 119 -0.70 9.86 15.61
CA LEU A 119 0.37 10.77 15.18
C LEU A 119 1.54 10.62 16.15
N VAL A 120 2.62 9.98 15.70
CA VAL A 120 3.91 10.01 16.39
C VAL A 120 4.41 11.46 16.38
N THR A 121 4.05 12.23 17.39
CA THR A 121 4.64 13.54 17.64
C THR A 121 6.08 13.30 18.07
N GLY A 122 7.02 13.39 17.13
CA GLY A 122 8.44 13.29 17.44
C GLY A 122 8.83 14.36 18.46
N GLU A 123 9.43 13.91 19.57
CA GLU A 123 10.28 14.73 20.44
C GLU A 123 11.69 14.84 19.86
#